data_AF-A0A955FTI0-F1
#
_entry.id   AF-A0A955FTI0-F1
#
_cell.length_a   1.000
_cell.length_b   1.000
_cell.length_c   1.000
_cell.angle_alpha   90.00
_cell.angle_beta   90.00
_cell.angle_gamma   90.00
#
_symmetry.space_group_name_H-M   'P 1'
#
loop_
_entity.id
_entity.type
_entity.pdbx_description
1 polymer ?
#
loop_
_entity_poly.entity_id
_entity_poly.type
_entity_poly.pdbx_seq_one_letter_code
_entity_poly.pdbx_strand_id
1 'polypeptide(L)'
;MKIYSWNVNGIRAVINKGAFAEFINKHQPDILCLQETKAKQEQAVIDMPEYTEYWNSAVKAGYSGTAIFSKIPALQTIANIPDDIAAKYQLNDNFGHTNEEGRVLAAEFADYWVVSVYTPNSKGKLERLGLRTQQWDKAFLEYMKRLEETKPVIFCGDLNVAHQEIDLARPDDNHKSHGFTDEERSGFDAIVDAGFLDTFRLFNQSGDNYTWWTAWSNARARNVGWRIDY
;
A
#
# COMPACT_ATOMS: atom_id res chain seq x y z
N MET A 1 2.71 19.05 -8.19
CA MET A 1 2.45 18.13 -7.08
C MET A 1 3.14 16.80 -7.39
N LYS A 2 3.94 16.29 -6.46
CA LYS A 2 4.62 15.00 -6.55
C LYS A 2 4.20 14.12 -5.38
N ILE A 3 3.53 13.02 -5.69
CA ILE A 3 3.14 12.00 -4.71
C ILE A 3 4.03 10.79 -4.95
N TYR A 4 4.65 10.28 -3.90
CA TYR A 4 5.46 9.08 -3.95
C TYR A 4 4.89 8.03 -3.00
N SER A 5 4.92 6.77 -3.43
CA SER A 5 4.60 5.61 -2.59
C SER A 5 5.83 4.74 -2.44
N TRP A 6 6.08 4.26 -1.23
CA TRP A 6 7.21 3.39 -0.95
C TRP A 6 6.94 2.42 0.20
N ASN A 7 6.83 1.12 -0.13
CA ASN A 7 6.99 0.07 0.86
C ASN A 7 8.47 0.00 1.30
N VAL A 8 8.75 0.48 2.51
CA VAL A 8 10.10 0.61 3.06
C VAL A 8 10.59 -0.67 3.75
N ASN A 9 9.72 -1.65 3.97
CA ASN A 9 10.02 -2.90 4.67
C ASN A 9 10.86 -2.68 5.95
N GLY A 10 10.45 -1.72 6.78
CA GLY A 10 11.13 -1.29 8.00
C GLY A 10 11.85 0.05 7.85
N ILE A 11 11.17 1.14 8.25
CA ILE A 11 11.65 2.52 8.08
C ILE A 11 13.00 2.77 8.76
N ARG A 12 13.20 2.21 9.96
CA ARG A 12 14.46 2.36 10.71
C ARG A 12 15.68 1.84 9.94
N ALA A 13 15.52 0.73 9.22
CA ALA A 13 16.61 0.17 8.43
C ALA A 13 16.95 1.06 7.22
N VAL A 14 15.94 1.67 6.61
CA VAL A 14 16.10 2.60 5.49
C VAL A 14 16.77 3.90 5.94
N ILE A 15 16.39 4.43 7.11
CA ILE A 15 17.03 5.60 7.73
C ILE A 15 18.50 5.31 8.04
N ASN A 16 18.78 4.20 8.74
CA ASN A 16 20.14 3.85 9.16
C ASN A 16 21.11 3.65 7.98
N LYS A 17 20.59 3.24 6.82
CA LYS A 17 21.37 3.10 5.58
C LYS A 17 21.60 4.42 4.83
N GLY A 18 21.01 5.52 5.28
CA GLY A 18 21.08 6.83 4.60
C GLY A 18 20.16 6.97 3.38
N ALA A 19 19.55 5.87 2.92
CA ALA A 19 18.73 5.85 1.72
C ALA A 19 17.48 6.74 1.83
N PHE A 20 16.92 6.89 3.04
CA PHE A 20 15.78 7.77 3.27
C PHE A 20 16.15 9.24 3.01
N ALA A 21 17.26 9.71 3.60
CA ALA A 21 17.73 11.08 3.43
C ALA A 21 18.13 11.38 1.97
N GLU A 22 18.79 10.42 1.30
CA GLU A 22 19.12 10.53 -0.12
C GLU A 22 17.86 10.69 -0.98
N PHE A 23 16.84 9.87 -0.72
CA PHE A 23 15.56 9.93 -1.43
C PHE A 23 14.86 11.29 -1.26
N ILE A 24 14.75 11.78 -0.02
CA ILE A 24 14.11 13.06 0.28
C ILE A 24 14.85 14.22 -0.41
N ASN A 25 16.18 14.25 -0.32
CA ASN A 25 17.00 15.29 -0.94
C ASN A 25 16.88 15.30 -2.46
N LYS A 26 16.78 14.11 -3.08
CA LYS A 26 16.71 13.97 -4.54
C LYS A 26 15.31 14.27 -5.10
N HIS A 27 14.27 13.75 -4.47
CA HIS A 27 12.93 13.73 -5.06
C HIS A 27 12.04 14.86 -4.52
N GLN A 28 12.27 15.28 -3.27
CA GLN A 28 11.51 16.32 -2.57
C GLN A 28 9.98 16.17 -2.76
N PRO A 29 9.39 15.02 -2.37
CA PRO A 29 7.95 14.77 -2.51
C PRO A 29 7.11 15.89 -1.88
N ASP A 30 5.96 16.18 -2.47
CA ASP A 30 4.96 17.01 -1.79
C ASP A 30 4.21 16.17 -0.76
N ILE A 31 3.93 14.91 -1.11
CA ILE A 31 3.32 13.89 -0.25
C ILE A 31 4.08 12.57 -0.46
N LEU A 32 4.44 11.90 0.64
CA LEU A 32 5.12 10.61 0.67
C LEU A 32 4.31 9.60 1.49
N CYS A 33 3.77 8.60 0.82
CA CYS A 33 3.08 7.46 1.41
C CYS A 33 4.09 6.33 1.68
N LEU A 34 4.17 5.90 2.94
CA LEU A 34 5.05 4.82 3.38
C LEU A 34 4.22 3.62 3.85
N GLN A 35 4.67 2.42 3.47
CA GLN A 35 4.10 1.15 3.91
C GLN A 35 5.17 0.26 4.55
N GLU A 36 4.74 -0.68 5.38
CA GLU A 36 5.59 -1.52 6.21
C GLU A 36 6.60 -0.70 7.03
N THR A 37 6.15 0.36 7.70
CA THR A 37 7.03 1.15 8.56
C THR A 37 7.66 0.30 9.67
N LYS A 38 6.93 -0.69 10.21
CA LYS A 38 7.37 -1.64 11.25
C LYS A 38 7.95 -0.93 12.49
N ALA A 39 7.42 0.24 12.78
CA ALA A 39 7.85 1.11 13.86
C ALA A 39 6.68 1.98 14.29
N LYS A 40 6.65 2.31 15.58
CA LYS A 40 5.89 3.46 16.07
C LYS A 40 6.67 4.75 15.77
N GLN A 41 5.97 5.88 15.72
CA GLN A 41 6.57 7.19 15.40
C GLN A 41 7.77 7.50 16.32
N GLU A 42 7.65 7.26 17.63
CA GLU A 42 8.72 7.52 18.59
C GLU A 42 9.98 6.65 18.39
N GLN A 43 9.88 5.59 17.59
CA GLN A 43 11.00 4.68 17.30
C GLN A 43 11.74 5.05 16.00
N ALA A 44 11.20 5.97 15.21
CA ALA A 44 11.73 6.38 13.92
C ALA A 44 11.70 7.90 13.83
N VAL A 45 12.50 8.55 14.68
CA VAL A 45 12.65 10.01 14.67
C VAL A 45 13.35 10.43 13.38
N ILE A 46 12.66 11.23 12.58
CA ILE A 46 13.17 11.77 11.32
C ILE A 46 13.20 13.29 11.44
N ASP A 47 14.34 13.90 11.14
CA ASP A 47 14.47 15.35 11.14
C ASP A 47 14.06 15.90 9.77
N MET A 48 12.76 16.20 9.63
CA MET A 48 12.16 16.75 8.40
C MET A 48 11.20 17.90 8.76
N PRO A 49 11.73 19.09 9.10
CA PRO A 49 10.89 20.21 9.56
C PRO A 49 9.91 20.72 8.50
N GLU A 50 10.15 20.43 7.21
CA GLU A 50 9.25 20.78 6.12
C GLU A 50 8.03 19.86 5.99
N TYR A 51 8.02 18.71 6.67
CA TYR A 51 6.97 17.70 6.53
C TYR A 51 6.20 17.53 7.83
N THR A 52 4.87 17.53 7.74
CA THR A 52 4.01 17.01 8.79
C THR A 52 3.90 15.50 8.65
N GLU A 53 4.11 14.79 9.75
CA GLU A 53 4.07 13.32 9.79
C GLU A 53 2.75 12.81 10.35
N TYR A 54 2.16 11.85 9.66
CA TYR A 54 0.97 11.13 10.12
C TYR A 54 1.28 9.63 10.12
N TRP A 55 0.97 8.95 11.22
CA TRP A 55 1.32 7.55 11.43
C TRP A 55 0.10 6.72 11.81
N ASN A 56 -0.01 5.53 11.22
CA ASN A 56 -0.89 4.47 11.66
C ASN A 56 -0.06 3.20 11.87
N SER A 57 0.38 3.00 13.12
CA SER A 57 1.27 1.89 13.49
C SER A 57 0.47 0.66 13.91
N ALA A 58 0.96 -0.52 13.57
CA ALA A 58 0.36 -1.76 14.07
C ALA A 58 0.50 -1.88 15.60
N VAL A 59 -0.49 -2.53 16.24
CA VAL A 59 -0.44 -2.92 17.66
C VAL A 59 0.72 -3.88 17.89
N LYS A 60 0.90 -4.84 16.97
CA LYS A 60 2.04 -5.76 17.00
C LYS A 60 3.33 -5.04 16.61
N ALA A 61 4.27 -4.98 17.55
CA ALA A 61 5.57 -4.35 17.32
C ALA A 61 6.33 -4.99 16.14
N GLY A 62 6.97 -4.15 15.31
CA GLY A 62 7.78 -4.60 14.18
C GLY A 62 6.98 -5.17 13.00
N TYR A 63 5.67 -4.95 12.96
CA TYR A 63 4.77 -5.48 11.94
C TYR A 63 4.06 -4.35 11.20
N SER A 64 3.86 -4.53 9.88
CA SER A 64 3.01 -3.65 9.04
C SER A 64 3.26 -2.15 9.31
N GLY A 65 2.20 -1.34 9.38
CA GLY A 65 2.25 0.09 9.64
C GLY A 65 2.31 0.92 8.36
N THR A 66 1.58 2.02 8.36
CA THR A 66 1.53 3.01 7.28
C THR A 66 1.83 4.39 7.84
N ALA A 67 2.39 5.25 7.00
CA ALA A 67 2.57 6.67 7.30
C ALA A 67 2.37 7.53 6.06
N ILE A 68 2.02 8.80 6.28
CA ILE A 68 1.98 9.83 5.24
C ILE A 68 2.78 11.01 5.75
N PHE A 69 3.80 11.42 5.01
CA PHE A 69 4.56 12.64 5.27
C PHE A 69 4.19 13.67 4.20
N SER A 70 3.84 14.88 4.61
CA SER A 70 3.33 15.89 3.69
C SER A 70 3.88 17.27 3.99
N LYS A 71 4.29 18.00 2.95
CA LYS A 71 4.67 19.42 3.06
C LYS A 71 3.48 20.33 3.35
N ILE A 72 2.28 19.87 3.00
CA ILE A 72 1.02 20.55 3.26
C ILE A 72 0.33 19.83 4.42
N PRO A 73 -0.07 20.51 5.50
CA PRO A 73 -0.83 19.87 6.56
C PRO A 73 -2.18 19.34 6.04
N ALA A 74 -2.50 18.10 6.36
CA ALA A 74 -3.83 17.53 6.14
C ALA A 74 -4.87 18.22 7.03
N LEU A 75 -6.09 18.38 6.52
CA LEU A 75 -7.24 18.90 7.27
C LEU A 75 -7.66 17.93 8.39
N GLN A 76 -7.60 16.64 8.10
CA GLN A 76 -7.76 15.56 9.05
C GLN A 76 -7.10 14.27 8.54
N THR A 77 -6.95 13.31 9.45
CA THR A 77 -6.51 11.96 9.11
C THR A 77 -7.45 10.93 9.70
N ILE A 78 -7.73 9.87 8.94
CA ILE A 78 -8.51 8.72 9.38
C ILE A 78 -7.59 7.50 9.34
N ALA A 79 -7.39 6.87 10.50
CA ALA A 79 -6.62 5.65 10.62
C ALA A 79 -7.54 4.43 10.47
N ASN A 80 -7.10 3.46 9.67
CA ASN A 80 -7.79 2.21 9.38
C ASN A 80 -9.11 2.36 8.60
N ILE A 81 -9.74 1.23 8.28
CA ILE A 81 -11.07 1.19 7.67
C ILE A 81 -12.12 1.52 8.76
N PRO A 82 -13.12 2.40 8.50
CA PRO A 82 -14.15 2.75 9.47
C PRO A 82 -14.84 1.55 10.11
N ASP A 83 -15.14 1.63 11.40
CA ASP A 83 -15.63 0.50 12.21
C ASP A 83 -16.92 -0.14 11.67
N ASP A 84 -17.81 0.65 11.07
CA ASP A 84 -19.05 0.15 10.47
C ASP A 84 -18.79 -0.71 9.22
N ILE A 85 -17.84 -0.30 8.37
CA ILE A 85 -17.38 -1.12 7.23
C ILE A 85 -16.62 -2.35 7.76
N ALA A 86 -15.72 -2.16 8.73
CA ALA A 86 -14.93 -3.24 9.29
C ALA A 86 -15.81 -4.35 9.91
N ALA A 87 -16.87 -3.97 10.62
CA ALA A 87 -17.85 -4.88 11.18
C ALA A 87 -18.68 -5.59 10.10
N LYS A 88 -19.12 -4.86 9.06
CA LYS A 88 -19.88 -5.43 7.93
C LYS A 88 -19.11 -6.54 7.22
N TYR A 89 -17.82 -6.32 6.97
CA TYR A 89 -16.97 -7.28 6.24
C TYR A 89 -16.24 -8.27 7.14
N GLN A 90 -16.35 -8.14 8.47
CA GLN A 90 -15.68 -9.00 9.45
C GLN A 90 -14.17 -9.06 9.19
N LEU A 91 -13.49 -7.92 9.33
CA LEU A 91 -12.06 -7.76 9.01
C LEU A 91 -11.11 -8.46 10.00
N ASN A 92 -11.36 -9.73 10.26
CA ASN A 92 -10.59 -10.58 11.17
C ASN A 92 -10.42 -12.00 10.62
N ASP A 93 -9.27 -12.58 10.90
CA ASP A 93 -8.95 -13.98 10.65
C ASP A 93 -8.13 -14.57 11.79
N ASN A 94 -7.55 -15.76 11.59
CA ASN A 94 -6.69 -16.42 12.57
C ASN A 94 -5.37 -15.65 12.85
N PHE A 95 -5.07 -14.59 12.11
CA PHE A 95 -3.88 -13.75 12.30
C PHE A 95 -4.19 -12.44 13.04
N GLY A 96 -5.47 -12.12 13.27
CA GLY A 96 -5.93 -10.94 14.02
C GLY A 96 -6.91 -10.08 13.24
N HIS A 97 -7.22 -8.91 13.79
CA HIS A 97 -8.10 -7.92 13.15
C HIS A 97 -7.28 -6.91 12.35
N THR A 98 -7.62 -6.63 11.09
CA THR A 98 -6.76 -5.82 10.21
C THR A 98 -6.63 -4.35 10.65
N ASN A 99 -7.62 -3.80 11.37
CA ASN A 99 -7.52 -2.46 11.98
C ASN A 99 -6.50 -2.37 13.13
N GLU A 100 -6.00 -3.50 13.65
CA GLU A 100 -4.87 -3.53 14.59
C GLU A 100 -3.53 -3.62 13.87
N GLU A 101 -3.53 -3.75 12.54
CA GLU A 101 -2.34 -3.94 11.72
C GLU A 101 -1.83 -2.63 11.08
N GLY A 102 -2.52 -1.50 11.25
CA GLY A 102 -2.05 -0.19 10.79
C GLY A 102 -1.95 -0.07 9.25
N ARG A 103 -2.91 -0.68 8.53
CA ARG A 103 -2.80 -0.93 7.08
C ARG A 103 -3.34 0.17 6.16
N VAL A 104 -4.13 1.11 6.69
CA VAL A 104 -4.69 2.21 5.91
C VAL A 104 -4.53 3.50 6.68
N LEU A 105 -4.05 4.54 6.04
CA LEU A 105 -4.06 5.89 6.57
C LEU A 105 -4.56 6.83 5.47
N ALA A 106 -5.71 7.46 5.71
CA ALA A 106 -6.25 8.48 4.84
C ALA A 106 -5.94 9.86 5.39
N ALA A 107 -5.51 10.79 4.53
CA ALA A 107 -5.28 12.19 4.83
C ALA A 107 -6.14 13.05 3.90
N GLU A 108 -6.95 13.93 4.49
CA GLU A 108 -7.80 14.85 3.74
C GLU A 108 -7.05 16.14 3.42
N PHE A 109 -7.10 16.58 2.17
CA PHE A 109 -6.63 17.89 1.73
C PHE A 109 -7.81 18.73 1.23
N ALA A 110 -7.55 19.99 0.88
CA ALA A 110 -8.60 20.91 0.41
C ALA A 110 -9.44 20.31 -0.74
N ASP A 111 -8.78 19.71 -1.72
CA ASP A 111 -9.42 19.30 -2.99
C ASP A 111 -9.49 17.78 -3.19
N TYR A 112 -8.79 16.97 -2.38
CA TYR A 112 -8.67 15.52 -2.58
C TYR A 112 -8.32 14.79 -1.27
N TRP A 113 -8.51 13.48 -1.27
CA TRP A 113 -7.95 12.56 -0.29
C TRP A 113 -6.66 11.92 -0.81
N VAL A 114 -5.67 11.72 0.06
CA VAL A 114 -4.57 10.79 -0.18
C VAL A 114 -4.62 9.65 0.81
N VAL A 115 -4.52 8.42 0.33
CA VAL A 115 -4.59 7.21 1.16
C VAL A 115 -3.33 6.37 0.96
N SER A 116 -2.58 6.12 2.04
CA SER A 116 -1.53 5.11 2.06
C SER A 116 -2.14 3.77 2.44
N VAL A 117 -1.94 2.74 1.61
CA VAL A 117 -2.50 1.40 1.84
C VAL A 117 -1.43 0.31 1.79
N TYR A 118 -1.47 -0.60 2.75
CA TYR A 118 -0.71 -1.85 2.75
C TYR A 118 -1.66 -3.03 2.85
N THR A 119 -1.99 -3.61 1.70
CA THR A 119 -2.98 -4.67 1.59
C THR A 119 -2.46 -5.98 2.20
N PRO A 120 -3.28 -6.76 2.94
CA PRO A 120 -2.88 -8.07 3.46
C PRO A 120 -2.36 -9.00 2.35
N ASN A 121 -1.13 -9.48 2.53
CA ASN A 121 -0.59 -10.56 1.70
C ASN A 121 -1.29 -11.88 2.04
N SER A 122 -1.66 -12.66 1.01
CA SER A 122 -2.36 -13.94 1.15
C SER A 122 -1.53 -15.06 1.80
N LYS A 123 -0.22 -14.84 2.02
CA LYS A 123 0.80 -15.78 2.53
C LYS A 123 1.16 -16.89 1.53
N GLY A 124 2.33 -17.49 1.74
CA GLY A 124 2.88 -18.60 0.94
C GLY A 124 1.93 -19.76 0.70
N LYS A 125 1.11 -20.10 1.70
CA LYS A 125 0.13 -21.19 1.66
C LYS A 125 -1.30 -20.71 1.41
N LEU A 126 -1.48 -19.45 0.99
CA LEU A 126 -2.79 -18.81 0.76
C LEU A 126 -3.69 -18.77 2.00
N GLU A 127 -3.09 -18.83 3.20
CA GLU A 127 -3.79 -18.86 4.49
C GLU A 127 -4.68 -17.64 4.74
N ARG A 128 -4.35 -16.49 4.12
CA ARG A 128 -5.12 -15.26 4.22
C ARG A 128 -5.90 -14.92 2.94
N LEU A 129 -5.92 -15.78 1.93
CA LEU A 129 -6.61 -15.48 0.65
C LEU A 129 -8.10 -15.18 0.85
N GLY A 130 -8.76 -15.90 1.75
CA GLY A 130 -10.16 -15.66 2.11
C GLY A 130 -10.39 -14.28 2.74
N LEU A 131 -9.57 -13.90 3.73
CA LEU A 131 -9.60 -12.57 4.33
C LEU A 131 -9.34 -11.49 3.26
N ARG A 132 -8.29 -11.69 2.46
CA ARG A 132 -7.89 -10.76 1.39
C ARG A 132 -9.05 -10.48 0.42
N THR A 133 -9.62 -11.53 -0.18
CA THR A 133 -10.52 -11.39 -1.33
C THR A 133 -12.00 -11.24 -0.94
N GLN A 134 -12.42 -11.89 0.15
CA GLN A 134 -13.83 -11.88 0.54
C GLN A 134 -14.19 -10.78 1.53
N GLN A 135 -13.21 -10.25 2.26
CA GLN A 135 -13.42 -9.25 3.30
C GLN A 135 -12.68 -7.95 2.98
N TRP A 136 -11.34 -7.99 2.91
CA TRP A 136 -10.49 -6.80 2.80
C TRP A 136 -10.71 -6.03 1.49
N ASP A 137 -10.58 -6.66 0.33
CA ASP A 137 -10.67 -5.95 -0.96
C ASP A 137 -12.02 -5.24 -1.13
N LYS A 138 -13.10 -5.90 -0.70
CA LYS A 138 -14.46 -5.34 -0.73
C LYS A 138 -14.62 -4.19 0.27
N ALA A 139 -14.10 -4.35 1.50
CA ALA A 139 -14.14 -3.31 2.53
C ALA A 139 -13.33 -2.07 2.13
N PHE A 140 -12.13 -2.28 1.58
CA PHE A 140 -11.27 -1.21 1.12
C PHE A 140 -11.92 -0.46 -0.04
N LEU A 141 -12.47 -1.16 -1.03
CA LEU A 141 -13.18 -0.53 -2.14
C LEU A 141 -14.40 0.28 -1.65
N GLU A 142 -15.23 -0.26 -0.76
CA GLU A 142 -16.35 0.49 -0.17
C GLU A 142 -15.86 1.75 0.57
N TYR A 143 -14.75 1.64 1.31
CA TYR A 143 -14.18 2.78 1.99
C TYR A 143 -13.68 3.85 1.02
N MET A 144 -12.98 3.47 -0.05
CA MET A 144 -12.53 4.42 -1.08
C MET A 144 -13.71 5.10 -1.77
N LYS A 145 -14.78 4.37 -2.09
CA LYS A 145 -16.01 4.97 -2.65
C LYS A 145 -16.70 5.92 -1.67
N ARG A 146 -16.70 5.60 -0.36
CA ARG A 146 -17.23 6.51 0.67
C ARG A 146 -16.44 7.82 0.76
N LEU A 147 -15.11 7.76 0.68
CA LEU A 147 -14.29 8.97 0.64
C LEU A 147 -14.59 9.81 -0.62
N GLU A 148 -14.76 9.13 -1.77
CA GLU A 148 -15.06 9.74 -3.07
C GLU A 148 -16.38 10.54 -3.10
N GLU A 149 -17.34 10.24 -2.22
CA GLU A 149 -18.58 11.01 -2.06
C GLU A 149 -18.32 12.48 -1.68
N THR A 150 -17.17 12.76 -1.06
CA THR A 150 -16.81 14.11 -0.60
C THR A 150 -15.79 14.79 -1.52
N LYS A 151 -14.73 14.07 -1.90
CA LYS A 151 -13.62 14.58 -2.70
C LYS A 151 -12.97 13.44 -3.49
N PRO A 152 -12.35 13.72 -4.65
CA PRO A 152 -11.53 12.74 -5.38
C PRO A 152 -10.52 12.03 -4.48
N VAL A 153 -10.30 10.73 -4.71
CA VAL A 153 -9.42 9.89 -3.90
C VAL A 153 -8.21 9.47 -4.73
N ILE A 154 -7.03 9.67 -4.15
CA ILE A 154 -5.77 9.12 -4.64
C ILE A 154 -5.29 8.15 -3.57
N PHE A 155 -5.34 6.84 -3.82
CA PHE A 155 -4.65 5.89 -2.94
C PHE A 155 -3.35 5.43 -3.61
N CYS A 156 -2.31 5.26 -2.81
CA CYS A 156 -1.04 4.72 -3.27
C CYS A 156 -0.53 3.68 -2.27
N GLY A 157 0.09 2.61 -2.75
CA GLY A 157 0.66 1.61 -1.85
C GLY A 157 0.86 0.24 -2.43
N ASP A 158 1.34 -0.66 -1.58
CA ASP A 158 1.54 -2.07 -1.88
C ASP A 158 0.21 -2.82 -1.74
N LEU A 159 -0.40 -3.10 -2.88
CA LEU A 159 -1.64 -3.86 -2.98
C LEU A 159 -1.41 -5.37 -2.95
N ASN A 160 -0.17 -5.84 -2.88
CA ASN A 160 0.17 -7.27 -2.85
C ASN A 160 -0.55 -8.06 -3.97
N VAL A 161 -0.63 -7.49 -5.18
CA VAL A 161 -1.20 -8.15 -6.36
C VAL A 161 -0.59 -7.55 -7.64
N ALA A 162 -0.19 -8.40 -8.57
CA ALA A 162 0.08 -8.01 -9.95
C ALA A 162 -1.24 -8.14 -10.74
N HIS A 163 -1.73 -7.05 -11.33
CA HIS A 163 -3.08 -7.02 -11.92
C HIS A 163 -3.20 -7.89 -13.17
N GLN A 164 -2.27 -7.75 -14.10
CA GLN A 164 -2.27 -8.44 -15.40
C GLN A 164 -0.99 -9.26 -15.60
N GLU A 165 -0.97 -10.17 -16.58
CA GLU A 165 0.22 -10.98 -16.89
C GLU A 165 1.46 -10.13 -17.24
N ILE A 166 1.25 -8.92 -17.78
CA ILE A 166 2.30 -7.94 -18.07
C ILE A 166 2.92 -7.31 -16.81
N ASP A 167 2.30 -7.51 -15.63
CA ASP A 167 2.70 -6.94 -14.35
C ASP A 167 3.65 -7.83 -13.54
N LEU A 168 4.00 -9.02 -14.03
CA LEU A 168 5.00 -9.87 -13.40
C LEU A 168 5.82 -10.67 -14.41
N ALA A 169 7.03 -11.04 -14.01
CA ALA A 169 7.82 -12.00 -14.74
C ALA A 169 7.27 -13.42 -14.52
N ARG A 170 7.11 -14.18 -15.61
CA ARG A 170 6.67 -15.59 -15.63
C ARG A 170 5.22 -15.78 -15.11
N PRO A 171 4.21 -15.17 -15.74
CA PRO A 171 2.81 -15.30 -15.32
C PRO A 171 2.34 -16.75 -15.23
N ASP A 172 2.64 -17.58 -16.24
CA ASP A 172 2.22 -19.00 -16.32
C ASP A 172 2.59 -19.83 -15.08
N ASP A 173 3.75 -19.56 -14.48
CA ASP A 173 4.25 -20.26 -13.29
C ASP A 173 3.55 -19.81 -12.00
N ASN A 174 2.80 -18.69 -12.04
CA ASN A 174 2.42 -17.93 -10.84
C ASN A 174 0.91 -17.75 -10.62
N HIS A 175 0.03 -18.27 -11.48
CA HIS A 175 -1.44 -18.15 -11.31
C HIS A 175 -1.98 -18.75 -9.98
N LYS A 176 -1.17 -19.52 -9.25
CA LYS A 176 -1.50 -20.10 -7.94
C LYS A 176 -0.66 -19.55 -6.79
N SER A 177 0.17 -18.55 -7.07
CA SER A 177 1.03 -17.88 -6.10
C SER A 177 0.29 -16.68 -5.50
N HIS A 178 0.54 -16.39 -4.22
CA HIS A 178 0.03 -15.15 -3.62
C HIS A 178 0.55 -13.93 -4.38
N GLY A 179 -0.31 -12.94 -4.54
CA GLY A 179 -0.10 -11.77 -5.39
C GLY A 179 -0.39 -11.98 -6.88
N PHE A 180 -0.85 -13.16 -7.31
CA PHE A 180 -1.26 -13.38 -8.70
C PHE A 180 -2.35 -14.45 -8.86
N THR A 181 -3.09 -14.78 -7.79
CA THR A 181 -4.24 -15.68 -7.95
C THR A 181 -5.38 -14.98 -8.69
N ASP A 182 -6.25 -15.78 -9.34
CA ASP A 182 -7.41 -15.24 -10.06
C ASP A 182 -8.33 -14.43 -9.13
N GLU A 183 -8.46 -14.85 -7.86
CA GLU A 183 -9.27 -14.16 -6.86
C GLU A 183 -8.67 -12.81 -6.44
N GLU A 184 -7.34 -12.70 -6.31
CA GLU A 184 -6.68 -11.43 -6.02
C GLU A 184 -6.78 -10.46 -7.20
N ARG A 185 -6.60 -10.96 -8.43
CA ARG A 185 -6.75 -10.15 -9.65
C ARG A 185 -8.18 -9.67 -9.84
N SER A 186 -9.17 -10.51 -9.54
CA SER A 186 -10.59 -10.12 -9.54
C SER A 186 -10.90 -9.00 -8.54
N GLY A 187 -10.19 -8.96 -7.40
CA GLY A 187 -10.27 -7.85 -6.45
C GLY A 187 -9.75 -6.53 -7.04
N PHE A 188 -8.67 -6.59 -7.83
CA PHE A 188 -8.17 -5.43 -8.56
C PHE A 188 -9.09 -5.03 -9.73
N ASP A 189 -9.64 -5.99 -10.47
CA ASP A 189 -10.64 -5.72 -11.52
C ASP A 189 -11.82 -4.94 -10.95
N ALA A 190 -12.32 -5.32 -9.76
CA ALA A 190 -13.40 -4.60 -9.09
C ALA A 190 -13.06 -3.14 -8.76
N ILE A 191 -11.78 -2.83 -8.46
CA ILE A 191 -11.30 -1.46 -8.25
C ILE A 191 -11.39 -0.65 -9.55
N VAL A 192 -10.92 -1.22 -10.66
CA VAL A 192 -10.97 -0.58 -11.99
C VAL A 192 -12.41 -0.42 -12.46
N ASP A 193 -13.24 -1.45 -12.33
CA ASP A 193 -14.66 -1.43 -12.70
C ASP A 193 -15.46 -0.39 -11.89
N ALA A 194 -15.02 -0.09 -10.66
CA ALA A 194 -15.61 0.96 -9.83
C ALA A 194 -15.18 2.39 -10.22
N GLY A 195 -14.35 2.53 -11.25
CA GLY A 195 -13.94 3.81 -11.84
C GLY A 195 -12.57 4.32 -11.41
N PHE A 196 -11.82 3.57 -10.60
CA PHE A 196 -10.44 3.94 -10.27
C PHE A 196 -9.50 3.68 -11.45
N LEU A 197 -8.48 4.53 -11.60
CA LEU A 197 -7.53 4.45 -12.69
C LEU A 197 -6.17 3.99 -12.17
N ASP A 198 -5.60 2.97 -12.80
CA ASP A 198 -4.17 2.64 -12.65
C ASP A 198 -3.34 3.70 -13.37
N THR A 199 -2.83 4.67 -12.61
CA THR A 199 -2.13 5.83 -13.16
C THR A 199 -0.89 5.44 -13.94
N PHE A 200 -0.18 4.38 -13.53
CA PHE A 200 0.98 3.88 -14.27
C PHE A 200 0.56 3.38 -15.66
N ARG A 201 -0.53 2.62 -15.72
CA ARG A 201 -1.07 2.11 -16.99
C ARG A 201 -1.76 3.16 -17.86
N LEU A 202 -2.06 4.36 -17.36
CA LEU A 202 -2.46 5.46 -18.25
C LEU A 202 -1.30 5.95 -19.13
N PHE A 203 -0.07 5.89 -18.63
CA PHE A 203 1.11 6.45 -19.31
C PHE A 203 2.09 5.40 -19.83
N ASN A 204 2.03 4.16 -19.34
CA ASN A 204 2.96 3.11 -19.70
C ASN A 204 2.26 1.76 -19.98
N GLN A 205 2.31 1.32 -21.24
CA GLN A 205 1.77 0.04 -21.69
C GLN A 205 2.83 -1.06 -21.81
N SER A 206 4.09 -0.80 -21.48
CA SER A 206 5.18 -1.79 -21.61
C SER A 206 5.25 -2.73 -20.41
N GLY A 207 5.75 -3.94 -20.65
CA GLY A 207 6.13 -4.89 -19.60
C GLY A 207 7.45 -4.53 -18.94
N ASP A 208 7.92 -5.42 -18.06
CA ASP A 208 9.22 -5.34 -17.37
C ASP A 208 9.39 -4.16 -16.38
N ASN A 209 8.29 -3.51 -16.01
CA ASN A 209 8.24 -2.45 -15.02
C ASN A 209 7.72 -2.99 -13.69
N TYR A 210 8.62 -3.50 -12.86
CA TYR A 210 8.29 -4.11 -11.58
C TYR A 210 8.63 -3.18 -10.41
N THR A 211 7.98 -3.40 -9.27
CA THR A 211 8.18 -2.61 -8.04
C THR A 211 8.70 -3.45 -6.89
N TRP A 212 8.55 -4.78 -6.99
CA TRP A 212 9.02 -5.75 -6.02
C TRP A 212 9.83 -6.89 -6.67
N TRP A 213 10.86 -7.34 -5.96
CA TRP A 213 11.67 -8.49 -6.31
C TRP A 213 11.99 -9.32 -5.08
N THR A 214 11.95 -10.64 -5.23
CA THR A 214 12.45 -11.54 -4.19
C THR A 214 13.95 -11.35 -3.96
N ALA A 215 14.39 -11.50 -2.71
CA ALA A 215 15.81 -11.40 -2.35
C ALA A 215 16.64 -12.60 -2.85
N TRP A 216 15.97 -13.69 -3.24
CA TRP A 216 16.61 -14.93 -3.68
C TRP A 216 16.96 -14.91 -5.17
N SER A 217 17.88 -15.79 -5.55
CA SER A 217 18.20 -16.07 -6.96
C SER A 217 18.56 -14.84 -7.80
N ASN A 218 19.10 -13.79 -7.16
CA ASN A 218 19.47 -12.54 -7.81
C ASN A 218 18.34 -11.95 -8.69
N ALA A 219 17.08 -12.05 -8.24
CA ALA A 219 15.91 -11.73 -9.05
C ALA A 219 15.90 -10.27 -9.53
N ARG A 220 16.32 -9.31 -8.69
CA ARG A 220 16.40 -7.89 -9.05
C ARG A 220 17.35 -7.61 -10.21
N ALA A 221 18.55 -8.20 -10.21
CA ALA A 221 19.52 -8.00 -11.29
C ALA A 221 19.07 -8.66 -12.62
N ARG A 222 18.26 -9.72 -12.53
CA ARG A 222 17.68 -10.40 -13.71
C ARG A 222 16.32 -9.84 -14.12
N ASN A 223 15.85 -8.78 -13.46
CA ASN A 223 14.52 -8.22 -13.59
C ASN A 223 13.37 -9.26 -13.52
N VAL A 224 13.48 -10.25 -12.63
CA VAL A 224 12.38 -11.20 -12.37
C VAL A 224 11.55 -10.65 -11.21
N GLY A 225 10.64 -9.73 -11.53
CA GLY A 225 9.90 -8.94 -10.54
C GLY A 225 8.39 -8.98 -10.73
N TRP A 226 7.71 -8.26 -9.84
CA TRP A 226 6.26 -8.11 -9.77
C TRP A 226 5.95 -6.62 -9.56
N ARG A 227 4.92 -6.10 -10.23
CA ARG A 227 4.36 -4.77 -9.99
C ARG A 227 3.21 -4.92 -9.00
N ILE A 228 3.48 -4.60 -7.74
CA ILE A 228 2.50 -4.72 -6.65
C ILE A 228 2.24 -3.39 -5.96
N ASP A 229 3.02 -2.36 -6.30
CA ASP A 229 2.84 -0.99 -5.83
C ASP A 229 2.13 -0.17 -6.93
N TYR A 230 1.07 0.54 -6.54
CA TYR A 230 0.20 1.32 -7.41
C TYR A 230 0.05 2.75 -6.89
#